data_AF-A0AAW9RAF6-F1
#
_entry.id   AF-A0AAW9RAF6-F1
#
_cell.length_a   1.000
_cell.length_b   1.000
_cell.length_c   1.000
_cell.angle_alpha   90.00
_cell.angle_beta   90.00
_cell.angle_gamma   90.00
#
_symmetry.space_group_name_H-M   'P 1'
#
loop_
_entity.id
_entity.type
_entity.pdbx_description
1 polymer ?
#
loop_
_entity_poly.entity_id
_entity_poly.type
_entity_poly.pdbx_seq_one_letter_code
_entity_poly.pdbx_strand_id
1 'polypeptide(L)'
;MISKIVATENAQAALKGIMIGAYLDEIRAHSIQATLRFFSDQVCAGKRVTVDLVLTCEARVISNNLSVGDGEEDFFSERARFLSRAYGLIGKEIVDINLQDNGALTIKTETSSILLWLSSDDLGDDDWVWKVEHEEDTNLVTGGANPIYCMPEGDGVHFYFGG
;
A
#
# COMPACT_ATOMS: atom_id res chain seq x y z
N MET A 1 10.69 -19.43 -15.27
CA MET A 1 11.28 -18.71 -14.12
C MET A 1 11.57 -17.28 -14.58
N ILE A 2 10.52 -16.46 -14.71
CA ILE A 2 10.66 -15.02 -14.95
C ILE A 2 11.10 -14.44 -13.59
N SER A 3 12.25 -13.76 -13.57
CA SER A 3 12.98 -13.48 -12.34
C SER A 3 12.22 -12.57 -11.40
N LYS A 4 12.22 -12.91 -10.10
CA LYS A 4 11.58 -12.17 -9.00
C LYS A 4 11.88 -10.65 -9.01
N ILE A 5 13.10 -10.28 -9.41
CA ILE A 5 13.57 -8.88 -9.48
C ILE A 5 12.81 -8.07 -10.54
N VAL A 6 12.42 -8.69 -11.66
CA VAL A 6 11.67 -7.99 -12.72
C VAL A 6 10.23 -7.69 -12.26
N ALA A 7 9.67 -8.46 -11.31
CA ALA A 7 8.33 -8.21 -10.79
C ALA A 7 8.28 -7.02 -9.81
N THR A 8 9.23 -6.91 -8.87
CA THR A 8 9.28 -5.79 -7.91
C THR A 8 9.51 -4.46 -8.61
N GLU A 9 10.46 -4.38 -9.56
CA GLU A 9 10.74 -3.15 -10.30
C GLU A 9 9.53 -2.67 -11.12
N ASN A 10 8.83 -3.60 -11.77
CA ASN A 10 7.59 -3.30 -12.49
C ASN A 10 6.48 -2.83 -11.54
N ALA A 11 6.30 -3.50 -10.39
CA ALA A 11 5.32 -3.10 -9.39
C ALA A 11 5.65 -1.72 -8.80
N GLN A 12 6.92 -1.46 -8.51
CA GLN A 12 7.43 -0.17 -8.06
C GLN A 12 7.17 0.94 -9.08
N ALA A 13 7.43 0.68 -10.36
CA ALA A 13 7.16 1.66 -11.43
C ALA A 13 5.67 1.95 -11.57
N ALA A 14 4.82 0.92 -11.52
CA ALA A 14 3.37 1.07 -11.61
C ALA A 14 2.80 1.82 -10.39
N LEU A 15 3.23 1.47 -9.17
CA LEU A 15 2.86 2.18 -7.94
C LEU A 15 3.23 3.66 -8.02
N LYS A 16 4.43 3.99 -8.51
CA LYS A 16 4.84 5.38 -8.73
C LYS A 16 3.91 6.12 -9.68
N GLY A 17 3.54 5.49 -10.80
CA GLY A 17 2.62 6.08 -11.78
C GLY A 17 1.20 6.32 -11.22
N ILE A 18 0.77 5.51 -10.26
CA ILE A 18 -0.56 5.62 -9.64
C ILE A 18 -0.57 6.64 -8.48
N MET A 19 0.46 6.59 -7.64
CA MET A 19 0.43 7.18 -6.29
C MET A 19 1.16 8.51 -6.17
N ILE A 20 2.20 8.79 -6.96
CA ILE A 20 2.90 10.08 -6.86
C ILE A 20 1.94 11.20 -7.30
N GLY A 21 1.84 12.26 -6.49
CA GLY A 21 0.88 13.35 -6.70
C GLY A 21 -0.54 13.04 -6.21
N ALA A 22 -0.80 11.83 -5.71
CA ALA A 22 -2.08 11.49 -5.11
C ALA A 22 -2.19 12.08 -3.70
N TYR A 23 -3.43 12.30 -3.25
CA TYR A 23 -3.74 12.83 -1.92
C TYR A 23 -4.57 11.83 -1.15
N LEU A 24 -4.16 11.50 0.08
CA LEU A 24 -4.98 10.66 0.97
C LEU A 24 -6.21 11.45 1.41
N ASP A 25 -7.39 10.86 1.24
CA ASP A 25 -8.69 11.50 1.51
C ASP A 25 -9.46 10.80 2.63
N GLU A 26 -9.54 9.47 2.57
CA GLU A 26 -10.36 8.68 3.49
C GLU A 26 -9.57 7.48 4.02
N ILE A 27 -9.87 7.12 5.27
CA ILE A 27 -9.37 5.91 5.92
C ILE A 27 -10.56 5.10 6.42
N ARG A 28 -10.72 3.88 5.92
CA ARG A 28 -11.71 2.92 6.38
C ARG A 28 -11.00 1.83 7.15
N ALA A 29 -11.36 1.66 8.42
CA ALA A 29 -10.81 0.60 9.26
C ALA A 29 -11.91 -0.38 9.65
N HIS A 30 -11.76 -1.63 9.22
CA HIS A 30 -12.54 -2.77 9.65
C HIS A 30 -11.68 -3.67 10.55
N SER A 31 -12.32 -4.68 11.18
CA SER A 31 -11.69 -5.58 12.16
C SER A 31 -10.29 -6.01 11.73
N ILE A 32 -10.19 -6.62 10.54
CA ILE A 32 -8.94 -7.16 10.03
C ILE A 32 -8.46 -6.51 8.72
N GLN A 33 -8.97 -5.32 8.38
CA GLN A 33 -8.61 -4.70 7.10
C GLN A 33 -8.61 -3.19 7.24
N ALA A 34 -7.58 -2.52 6.72
CA ALA A 34 -7.60 -1.07 6.56
C ALA A 34 -7.57 -0.72 5.07
N THR A 35 -8.34 0.29 4.69
CA THR A 35 -8.30 0.86 3.35
C THR A 35 -7.90 2.33 3.46
N LEU A 36 -6.82 2.69 2.78
CA LEU A 36 -6.40 4.06 2.56
C LEU A 36 -6.87 4.48 1.17
N ARG A 37 -7.77 5.46 1.11
CA ARG A 37 -8.37 5.94 -0.13
C ARG A 37 -7.73 7.25 -0.55
N PHE A 38 -7.19 7.27 -1.76
CA PHE A 38 -6.50 8.39 -2.36
C PHE A 38 -7.28 8.94 -3.55
N PHE A 39 -7.11 10.22 -3.82
CA PHE A 39 -7.45 10.79 -5.11
C PHE A 39 -6.20 11.02 -5.94
N SER A 40 -6.23 10.54 -7.18
CA SER A 40 -5.15 10.69 -8.15
C SER A 40 -5.71 11.19 -9.48
N ASP A 41 -5.09 12.26 -9.98
CA ASP A 41 -5.33 12.77 -11.34
C ASP A 41 -4.34 12.16 -12.35
N GLN A 42 -3.37 11.37 -11.87
CA GLN A 42 -2.33 10.75 -12.70
C GLN A 42 -2.82 9.48 -13.40
N VAL A 43 -3.75 8.77 -12.77
CA VAL A 43 -4.30 7.50 -13.32
C VAL A 43 -5.09 7.76 -14.59
N CYS A 44 -5.84 8.87 -14.65
CA CYS A 44 -6.60 9.25 -15.84
C CYS A 44 -6.55 10.77 -16.02
N ALA A 45 -5.80 11.22 -17.04
CA ALA A 45 -5.60 12.64 -17.29
C ALA A 45 -6.93 13.40 -17.40
N GLY A 46 -7.08 14.45 -16.59
CA GLY A 46 -8.28 15.29 -16.57
C GLY A 46 -9.46 14.69 -15.80
N LYS A 47 -9.27 13.58 -15.08
CA LYS A 47 -10.28 12.97 -14.23
C LYS A 47 -9.69 12.63 -12.86
N ARG A 48 -10.44 12.98 -11.83
CA ARG A 48 -10.11 12.60 -10.45
C ARG A 48 -10.55 11.17 -10.23
N VAL A 49 -9.59 10.27 -10.08
CA VAL A 49 -9.83 8.84 -9.85
C VAL A 49 -9.57 8.51 -8.39
N THR A 50 -10.44 7.69 -7.82
CA THR A 50 -10.24 7.12 -6.48
C THR A 50 -9.33 5.89 -6.58
N VAL A 51 -8.27 5.85 -5.79
CA VAL A 51 -7.35 4.72 -5.65
C VAL A 51 -7.41 4.22 -4.22
N ASP A 52 -7.76 2.96 -4.03
CA ASP A 52 -7.80 2.30 -2.74
C ASP A 52 -6.54 1.43 -2.56
N LEU A 53 -5.73 1.74 -1.55
CA LEU A 53 -4.73 0.83 -1.01
C LEU A 53 -5.37 0.05 0.13
N VAL A 54 -5.57 -1.23 -0.08
CA VAL A 54 -6.18 -2.14 0.88
C VAL A 54 -5.09 -2.98 1.54
N LEU A 55 -5.17 -3.10 2.86
CA LEU A 55 -4.19 -3.78 3.71
C LEU A 55 -4.93 -4.84 4.53
N THR A 56 -4.54 -6.11 4.42
CA THR A 56 -4.94 -7.16 5.37
C THR A 56 -4.05 -7.10 6.63
N CYS A 57 -4.42 -7.84 7.67
CA CYS A 57 -3.68 -7.88 8.93
C CYS A 57 -2.47 -8.75 8.73
N GLU A 58 -1.26 -8.23 8.86
CA GLU A 58 -0.48 -8.03 10.09
C GLU A 58 0.70 -7.10 9.79
N ALA A 59 0.53 -6.19 8.83
CA ALA A 59 1.61 -5.30 8.43
C ALA A 59 2.12 -4.46 9.62
N ARG A 60 3.30 -4.80 10.17
CA ARG A 60 4.00 -4.03 11.20
C ARG A 60 4.34 -2.64 10.66
N VAL A 61 4.40 -1.63 11.51
CA VAL A 61 4.63 -0.24 11.07
C VAL A 61 5.77 0.41 11.84
N ILE A 62 6.91 0.54 11.18
CA ILE A 62 8.09 1.23 11.72
C ILE A 62 8.12 2.65 11.16
N SER A 63 7.85 3.66 11.99
CA SER A 63 8.16 5.05 11.62
C SER A 63 9.65 5.28 11.79
N ASN A 64 10.29 6.02 10.88
CA ASN A 64 11.66 6.48 11.07
C ASN A 64 11.85 7.13 12.45
N ASN A 65 12.96 6.77 13.11
CA ASN A 65 13.45 7.20 14.44
C ASN A 65 12.82 6.58 15.70
N LEU A 66 12.04 5.52 15.61
CA LEU A 66 11.77 4.68 16.79
C LEU A 66 12.39 3.30 16.56
N SER A 67 13.42 3.00 17.34
CA SER A 67 13.84 1.63 17.61
C SER A 67 12.59 0.80 17.85
N VAL A 68 12.46 -0.32 17.13
CA VAL A 68 11.52 -1.38 17.49
C VAL A 68 11.77 -1.63 18.98
N GLY A 69 10.80 -1.28 19.83
CA GLY A 69 10.93 -1.62 21.24
C GLY A 69 11.04 -3.13 21.31
N ASP A 70 11.97 -3.67 22.08
CA ASP A 70 12.20 -5.11 22.23
C ASP A 70 10.99 -5.88 22.83
N GLY A 71 9.83 -5.25 22.96
CA GLY A 71 8.57 -5.89 23.33
C GLY A 71 7.71 -6.16 22.11
N GLU A 72 7.27 -7.40 21.94
CA GLU A 72 6.13 -7.71 21.07
C GLU A 72 4.91 -6.92 21.57
N GLU A 73 4.55 -5.88 20.83
CA GLU A 73 3.23 -5.27 20.99
C GLU A 73 2.19 -6.11 20.27
N ASP A 74 0.99 -6.18 20.84
CA ASP A 74 -0.11 -6.87 20.18
C ASP A 74 -0.54 -6.14 18.89
N PHE A 75 -1.08 -6.92 17.96
CA PHE A 75 -1.57 -6.45 16.67
C PHE A 75 -2.45 -5.19 16.73
N PHE A 76 -3.36 -5.08 17.71
CA PHE A 76 -4.30 -3.95 17.78
C PHE A 76 -3.61 -2.65 18.20
N SER A 77 -2.61 -2.76 19.09
CA SER A 77 -1.79 -1.63 19.53
C SER A 77 -0.97 -1.04 18.37
N GLU A 78 -0.35 -1.89 17.54
CA GLU A 78 0.40 -1.46 16.36
C GLU A 78 -0.53 -0.83 15.31
N ARG A 79 -1.68 -1.46 15.07
CA ARG A 79 -2.71 -0.96 14.14
C ARG A 79 -3.24 0.42 14.54
N ALA A 80 -3.49 0.64 15.83
CA ALA A 80 -3.96 1.94 16.32
C ALA A 80 -2.95 3.05 16.02
N ARG A 81 -1.64 2.78 16.17
CA ARG A 81 -0.57 3.73 15.84
C ARG A 81 -0.48 3.99 14.34
N PHE A 82 -0.59 2.93 13.53
CA PHE A 82 -0.63 3.05 12.08
C PHE A 82 -1.77 3.98 11.66
N LEU A 83 -3.01 3.69 12.09
CA LEU A 83 -4.18 4.49 11.73
C LEU A 83 -4.01 5.94 12.18
N SER A 84 -3.54 6.18 13.41
CA SER A 84 -3.28 7.53 13.90
C SER A 84 -2.27 8.30 13.03
N ARG A 85 -1.24 7.62 12.51
CA ARG A 85 -0.25 8.25 11.60
C ARG A 85 -0.82 8.48 10.21
N ALA A 86 -1.56 7.50 9.68
CA ALA A 86 -2.23 7.62 8.40
C ALA A 86 -3.24 8.78 8.40
N TYR A 87 -3.99 8.99 9.49
CA TYR A 87 -4.85 10.17 9.64
C TYR A 87 -4.06 11.48 9.53
N GLY A 88 -2.81 11.52 10.03
CA GLY A 88 -1.92 12.67 9.88
C GLY A 88 -1.38 12.89 8.47
N LEU A 89 -1.66 11.99 7.52
CA LEU A 89 -1.36 12.16 6.09
C LEU A 89 -2.54 12.67 5.27
N ILE A 90 -3.76 12.75 5.83
CA ILE A 90 -4.94 13.22 5.08
C ILE A 90 -4.68 14.63 4.53
N GLY A 91 -4.98 14.82 3.25
CA GLY A 91 -4.77 16.07 2.52
C GLY A 91 -3.32 16.37 2.16
N LYS A 92 -2.36 15.49 2.48
CA LYS A 92 -0.96 15.63 2.06
C LYS A 92 -0.72 14.88 0.76
N GLU A 93 0.03 15.52 -0.13
CA GLU A 93 0.48 14.93 -1.38
C GLU A 93 1.52 13.84 -1.13
N ILE A 94 1.38 12.72 -1.82
CA ILE A 94 2.39 11.67 -1.87
C ILE A 94 3.49 12.08 -2.85
N VAL A 95 4.70 12.25 -2.35
CA VAL A 95 5.86 12.69 -3.14
C VAL A 95 6.77 11.54 -3.56
N ASP A 96 6.72 10.43 -2.83
CA ASP A 96 7.51 9.23 -3.14
C ASP A 96 6.84 7.99 -2.57
N ILE A 97 7.07 6.86 -3.24
CA ILE A 97 6.65 5.54 -2.82
C ILE A 97 7.78 4.56 -3.09
N ASN A 98 8.09 3.71 -2.11
CA ASN A 98 9.20 2.78 -2.19
C ASN A 98 8.77 1.37 -1.76
N LEU A 99 8.76 0.47 -2.72
CA LEU A 99 8.54 -0.95 -2.55
C LEU A 99 9.87 -1.69 -2.40
N GLN A 100 9.91 -2.64 -1.47
CA GLN A 100 11.03 -3.55 -1.24
C GLN A 100 10.66 -4.97 -1.65
N ASP A 101 11.66 -5.82 -1.91
CA ASP A 101 11.47 -7.21 -2.34
C ASP A 101 10.75 -8.10 -1.31
N ASN A 102 10.73 -7.69 -0.05
CA ASN A 102 9.98 -8.36 1.01
C ASN A 102 8.55 -7.83 1.15
N GLY A 103 8.06 -7.01 0.20
CA GLY A 103 6.71 -6.47 0.21
C GLY A 103 6.51 -5.25 1.11
N ALA A 104 7.56 -4.81 1.80
CA ALA A 104 7.49 -3.60 2.60
C ALA A 104 7.32 -2.36 1.69
N LEU A 105 6.32 -1.53 2.01
CA LEU A 105 5.90 -0.39 1.21
C LEU A 105 6.02 0.90 2.03
N THR A 106 6.86 1.82 1.60
CA THR A 106 6.97 3.15 2.20
C THR A 106 6.19 4.17 1.38
N ILE A 107 5.30 4.91 2.02
CA ILE A 107 4.56 6.05 1.44
C ILE A 107 5.10 7.33 2.08
N LYS A 108 5.56 8.27 1.26
CA LYS A 108 6.16 9.52 1.72
C LYS A 108 5.38 10.73 1.23
N THR A 109 5.33 11.72 2.11
CA THR A 109 4.92 13.10 1.88
C THR A 109 6.12 13.99 2.15
N GLU A 110 6.04 15.28 1.83
CA GLU A 110 7.10 16.27 2.14
C GLU A 110 7.54 16.27 3.62
N THR A 111 6.62 15.97 4.54
CA THR A 111 6.84 16.16 5.99
C THR A 111 6.79 14.89 6.81
N SER A 112 6.40 13.77 6.20
CA SER A 112 6.11 12.53 6.93
C SER A 112 6.18 11.32 6.02
N SER A 113 6.48 10.16 6.61
CA SER A 113 6.46 8.88 5.92
C SER A 113 5.78 7.81 6.76
N ILE A 114 5.11 6.88 6.10
CA ILE A 114 4.59 5.66 6.70
C ILE A 114 5.26 4.47 6.01
N LEU A 115 5.76 3.52 6.81
CA LEU A 115 6.23 2.23 6.33
C LEU A 115 5.19 1.18 6.68
N LEU A 116 4.73 0.46 5.68
CA LEU A 116 4.04 -0.82 5.81
C LEU A 116 5.11 -1.90 5.72
N TRP A 117 5.25 -2.69 6.77
CA TRP A 117 6.18 -3.82 6.83
C TRP A 117 5.38 -5.10 6.94
N LEU A 118 5.75 -6.16 6.22
CA LEU A 118 5.04 -7.43 6.30
C LEU A 118 5.65 -8.32 7.40
N SER A 119 4.81 -8.78 8.31
CA SER A 119 5.12 -9.77 9.35
C SER A 119 5.39 -11.15 8.72
N SER A 120 6.04 -12.06 9.45
CA SER A 120 6.17 -13.46 8.99
C SER A 120 4.86 -14.23 9.05
N ASP A 121 3.95 -13.78 9.91
CA ASP A 121 2.65 -14.37 10.13
C ASP A 121 1.67 -13.95 8.99
N ASP A 122 1.99 -12.86 8.26
CA ASP A 122 1.34 -12.42 6.99
C ASP A 122 1.56 -13.39 5.81
N LEU A 123 2.50 -14.33 5.96
CA LEU A 123 2.88 -15.26 4.90
C LEU A 123 1.99 -16.52 4.85
N GLY A 124 0.95 -16.60 5.69
CA GLY A 124 0.01 -17.73 5.75
C GLY A 124 -1.36 -17.42 5.14
N ASP A 125 -1.89 -18.38 4.37
CA ASP A 125 -3.26 -18.60 3.84
C ASP A 125 -4.10 -17.41 3.27
N ASP A 126 -3.61 -16.17 3.26
CA ASP A 126 -4.30 -15.03 2.69
C ASP A 126 -4.09 -14.92 1.16
N ASP A 127 -5.15 -14.54 0.45
CA ASP A 127 -5.10 -14.32 -1.00
C ASP A 127 -4.17 -13.15 -1.40
N TRP A 128 -3.91 -12.18 -0.51
CA TRP A 128 -2.99 -11.05 -0.69
C TRP A 128 -2.74 -10.32 0.65
N VAL A 129 -1.57 -9.71 0.82
CA VAL A 129 -1.18 -8.93 2.02
C VAL A 129 -1.55 -7.45 1.88
N TRP A 130 -1.32 -6.89 0.69
CA TRP A 130 -1.91 -5.63 0.29
C TRP A 130 -2.25 -5.62 -1.19
N LYS A 131 -3.21 -4.77 -1.57
CA LYS A 131 -3.53 -4.50 -2.97
C LYS A 131 -3.80 -3.02 -3.21
N VAL A 132 -3.48 -2.55 -4.40
CA VAL A 132 -3.83 -1.22 -4.91
C VAL A 132 -4.82 -1.41 -6.04
N GLU A 133 -6.02 -0.88 -5.87
CA GLU A 133 -7.09 -0.91 -6.86
C GLU A 133 -7.66 0.49 -7.09
N HIS A 134 -8.28 0.70 -8.24
CA HIS A 134 -8.98 1.94 -8.54
C HIS A 134 -10.48 1.66 -8.60
N GLU A 135 -11.30 2.64 -8.21
CA GLU A 135 -12.74 2.50 -8.32
C GLU A 135 -13.12 2.55 -9.82
N GLU A 136 -13.62 1.43 -10.35
CA GLU A 136 -14.13 1.32 -11.71
C GLU A 136 -15.39 2.18 -11.84
N ASP A 137 -15.23 3.45 -12.14
CA ASP A 137 -16.34 4.20 -12.68
C ASP A 137 -16.59 3.63 -14.09
N THR A 138 -17.59 2.75 -14.21
CA THR A 138 -17.94 1.92 -15.39
C THR A 138 -18.03 2.66 -16.74
N ASN A 139 -17.94 3.99 -16.74
CA ASN A 139 -17.90 4.86 -17.93
C ASN A 139 -16.49 5.38 -18.29
N LEU A 140 -15.44 4.94 -17.59
CA LEU A 140 -14.06 5.46 -17.72
C LEU A 140 -13.07 4.48 -18.33
N VAL A 141 -13.53 3.44 -19.03
CA VAL A 141 -12.64 2.49 -19.68
C VAL A 141 -12.04 3.10 -20.95
N THR A 142 -10.89 3.77 -20.80
CA THR A 142 -9.76 3.66 -21.72
C THR A 142 -8.47 4.01 -20.97
N GLY A 143 -7.82 3.02 -20.37
CA GLY A 143 -6.42 3.12 -19.93
C GLY A 143 -6.12 3.04 -18.43
N GLY A 144 -7.06 2.56 -17.60
CA GLY A 144 -6.83 2.38 -16.16
C GLY A 144 -5.64 1.45 -15.88
N ALA A 145 -4.79 1.83 -14.92
CA ALA A 145 -3.66 1.01 -14.48
C ALA A 145 -4.16 -0.23 -13.74
N ASN A 146 -3.88 -1.41 -14.27
CA ASN A 146 -4.22 -2.71 -13.67
C ASN A 146 -3.99 -2.74 -12.15
N PRO A 147 -4.91 -3.31 -11.35
CA PRO A 147 -4.73 -3.42 -9.92
C PRO A 147 -3.46 -4.23 -9.60
N ILE A 148 -2.77 -3.85 -8.53
CA ILE A 148 -1.50 -4.43 -8.11
C ILE A 148 -1.72 -5.18 -6.80
N TYR A 149 -1.26 -6.43 -6.72
CA TYR A 149 -1.40 -7.29 -5.55
C TYR A 149 -0.02 -7.68 -5.04
N CYS A 150 0.13 -7.73 -3.73
CA CYS A 150 1.25 -8.38 -3.05
C CYS A 150 0.73 -9.66 -2.40
N MET A 151 1.18 -10.82 -2.86
CA MET A 151 0.71 -12.14 -2.41
C MET A 151 1.82 -12.88 -1.66
N PRO A 152 1.52 -13.58 -0.56
CA PRO A 152 2.46 -14.48 0.07
C PRO A 152 2.58 -15.79 -0.73
N GLU A 153 3.80 -16.23 -1.03
CA GLU A 153 4.07 -17.50 -1.72
C GLU A 153 5.29 -18.21 -1.13
N GLY A 154 5.04 -19.30 -0.39
CA GLY A 154 6.08 -20.02 0.33
C GLY A 154 6.71 -19.13 1.40
N ASP A 155 8.04 -19.00 1.38
CA ASP A 155 8.79 -18.21 2.38
C ASP A 155 8.99 -16.73 1.97
N GLY A 156 8.16 -16.19 1.07
CA GLY A 156 8.33 -14.82 0.57
C GLY A 156 7.08 -14.25 -0.08
N VAL A 157 7.23 -13.09 -0.74
CA VAL A 157 6.13 -12.37 -1.39
C VAL A 157 6.35 -12.16 -2.88
N HIS A 158 5.25 -12.06 -3.61
CA HIS A 158 5.20 -11.95 -5.05
C HIS A 158 4.21 -10.86 -5.47
N PHE A 159 4.50 -10.17 -6.59
CA PHE A 159 3.65 -9.08 -7.09
C PHE A 159 2.91 -9.51 -8.36
N TYR A 160 1.60 -9.25 -8.37
CA TYR A 160 0.71 -9.59 -9.47
C TYR A 160 -0.03 -8.35 -9.97
N PHE A 161 -0.35 -8.35 -11.27
CA PHE A 161 -1.17 -7.33 -11.92
C PHE A 161 -2.48 -7.98 -12.36
N GLY A 162 -3.62 -7.48 -11.88
CA GLY A 162 -4.94 -7.97 -12.29
C GLY A 162 -5.30 -7.49 -13.69
N GLY A 163 -6.13 -8.25 -14.40
CA GLY A 163 -6.63 -7.93 -15.74
C GLY A 163 -8.06 -8.36 -15.93
#